data_AF-A0AA39ZFS1-F1
#
_entry.id   AF-A0AA39ZFS1-F1
#
_cell.length_a   1.000
_cell.length_b   1.000
_cell.length_c   1.000
_cell.angle_alpha   90.00
_cell.angle_beta   90.00
_cell.angle_gamma   90.00
#
_symmetry.space_group_name_H-M   'P 1'
#
loop_
_entity.id
_entity.type
_entity.pdbx_description
1 polymer ?
#
loop_
_entity_poly.entity_id
_entity_poly.type
_entity_poly.pdbx_seq_one_letter_code
_entity_poly.pdbx_strand_id
1 'polypeptide(L)'
;MFALSALVLGLASLAAAETRSITPHQDYSSSVGVLGCKIDPNRVAYWPEAVDCNNICVRLTYQGRSLELLRIDQSGGANDISYDAWNYLAFGKSALDDPHAGGGVDMDVQFVNADQCKHLLRDSGGKLALSAPNSMNYISSCMAQPDSWVARNYVAINLKDSACHCGYDEVCQVPPANEGNSPTCPHQLGTSGPYRGDSVFYYKYPTSQIIPAPGVGAC
;
A
#
# COMPACT_ATOMS: atom_id res chain seq x y z
N MET A 1 -19.21 -39.77 35.57
CA MET A 1 -18.10 -39.43 34.65
C MET A 1 -18.22 -37.95 34.35
N PHE A 2 -17.40 -37.10 34.98
CA PHE A 2 -17.41 -35.66 34.76
C PHE A 2 -16.42 -35.33 33.62
N ALA A 3 -16.91 -34.78 32.52
CA ALA A 3 -16.08 -34.30 31.43
C ALA A 3 -15.56 -32.90 31.79
N LEU A 4 -14.25 -32.77 31.98
CA LEU A 4 -13.58 -31.46 32.01
C LEU A 4 -13.48 -30.94 30.58
N SER A 5 -14.24 -29.90 30.24
CA SER A 5 -13.96 -29.07 29.07
C SER A 5 -12.72 -28.23 29.35
N ALA A 6 -11.62 -28.55 28.67
CA ALA A 6 -10.42 -27.70 28.67
C ALA A 6 -10.67 -26.49 27.76
N LEU A 7 -10.71 -25.30 28.34
CA LEU A 7 -10.73 -24.03 27.62
C LEU A 7 -9.31 -23.77 27.10
N VAL A 8 -9.08 -23.98 25.80
CA VAL A 8 -7.81 -23.61 25.15
C VAL A 8 -7.84 -22.10 24.93
N LEU A 9 -7.20 -21.35 25.82
CA LEU A 9 -6.87 -19.94 25.59
C LEU A 9 -5.82 -19.86 24.48
N GLY A 10 -6.25 -19.47 23.27
CA GLY A 10 -5.33 -19.15 22.19
C GLY A 10 -4.48 -17.95 22.57
N LEU A 11 -3.18 -18.17 22.79
CA LEU A 11 -2.20 -17.10 22.90
C LEU A 11 -2.10 -16.42 21.53
N ALA A 12 -2.73 -15.26 21.39
CA ALA A 12 -2.43 -14.35 20.29
C ALA A 12 -0.95 -13.97 20.42
N SER A 13 -0.11 -14.42 19.48
CA SER A 13 1.26 -13.93 19.33
C SER A 13 1.18 -12.41 19.09
N LEU A 14 1.50 -11.63 20.11
CA LEU A 14 1.85 -10.24 19.94
C LEU A 14 3.20 -10.26 19.20
N ALA A 15 3.17 -10.06 17.88
CA ALA A 15 4.39 -9.77 17.15
C ALA A 15 5.06 -8.58 17.84
N ALA A 16 6.24 -8.80 18.42
CA ALA A 16 6.99 -7.76 19.10
C ALA A 16 7.34 -6.67 18.08
N ALA A 17 7.21 -5.41 18.49
CA ALA A 17 7.64 -4.31 17.64
C ALA A 17 9.17 -4.37 17.47
N GLU A 18 9.64 -4.10 16.25
CA GLU A 18 11.05 -3.98 15.90
C GLU A 18 11.38 -2.51 15.70
N THR A 19 12.44 -2.01 16.32
CA THR A 19 12.90 -0.64 16.08
C THR A 19 13.67 -0.58 14.77
N ARG A 20 13.27 0.30 13.85
CA ARG A 20 13.94 0.54 12.57
C ARG A 20 14.20 2.02 12.36
N SER A 21 15.28 2.36 11.66
CA SER A 21 15.54 3.74 11.23
C SER A 21 14.65 4.08 10.03
N ILE A 22 13.71 5.00 10.23
CA ILE A 22 12.68 5.37 9.24
C ILE A 22 12.99 6.73 8.62
N THR A 23 13.00 6.77 7.29
CA THR A 23 13.32 7.96 6.48
C THR A 23 12.10 8.49 5.72
N PRO A 24 12.04 9.79 5.38
CA PRO A 24 10.97 10.33 4.57
C PRO A 24 11.18 9.98 3.08
N HIS A 25 10.14 9.43 2.45
CA HIS A 25 10.03 9.21 1.01
C HIS A 25 9.14 10.28 0.38
N GLN A 26 9.63 10.96 -0.65
CA GLN A 26 8.84 11.96 -1.35
C GLN A 26 7.84 11.32 -2.30
N ASP A 27 8.32 10.47 -3.21
CA ASP A 27 7.54 10.10 -4.39
C ASP A 27 6.63 8.90 -4.12
N TYR A 28 5.44 8.89 -4.71
CA TYR A 28 4.60 7.70 -4.67
C TYR A 28 5.08 6.65 -5.69
N SER A 29 5.17 5.41 -5.25
CA SER A 29 5.40 4.25 -6.11
C SER A 29 4.85 2.96 -5.48
N SER A 30 4.74 1.92 -6.30
CA SER A 30 4.33 0.58 -5.87
C SER A 30 4.92 -0.50 -6.77
N SER A 31 5.80 -1.32 -6.22
CA SER A 31 6.44 -2.45 -6.89
C SER A 31 5.48 -3.58 -7.23
N VAL A 32 4.33 -3.65 -6.55
CA VAL A 32 3.27 -4.63 -6.83
C VAL A 32 2.10 -4.02 -7.61
N GLY A 33 2.20 -2.74 -7.99
CA GLY A 33 1.22 -2.04 -8.81
C GLY A 33 -0.09 -1.71 -8.10
N VAL A 34 -0.06 -1.43 -6.80
CA VAL A 34 -1.21 -0.78 -6.12
C VAL A 34 -1.46 0.57 -6.78
N LEU A 35 -2.72 0.93 -6.93
CA LEU A 35 -3.14 2.18 -7.56
C LEU A 35 -3.24 3.28 -6.51
N GLY A 36 -2.37 4.29 -6.61
CA GLY A 36 -2.28 5.39 -5.66
C GLY A 36 -3.55 6.23 -5.59
N CYS A 37 -4.27 6.37 -6.71
CA CYS A 37 -5.57 7.04 -6.77
C CYS A 37 -6.69 6.28 -6.02
N LYS A 38 -6.42 5.03 -5.60
CA LYS A 38 -7.35 4.18 -4.84
C LYS A 38 -6.89 3.99 -3.39
N ILE A 39 -5.93 4.77 -2.91
CA ILE A 39 -5.46 4.73 -1.52
C ILE A 39 -5.14 6.13 -0.99
N ASP A 40 -4.66 6.23 0.25
CA ASP A 40 -3.96 7.41 0.74
C ASP A 40 -2.46 7.36 0.41
N PRO A 41 -1.96 8.12 -0.59
CA PRO A 41 -0.54 8.11 -0.95
C PRO A 41 0.37 8.71 0.13
N ASN A 42 -0.19 9.43 1.10
CA ASN A 42 0.55 9.99 2.23
C ASN A 42 0.68 9.00 3.39
N ARG A 43 0.19 7.76 3.24
CA ARG A 43 0.23 6.69 4.25
C ARG A 43 0.80 5.40 3.67
N VAL A 44 1.92 5.52 2.95
CA VAL A 44 2.58 4.41 2.26
C VAL A 44 3.94 4.11 2.88
N ALA A 45 4.30 2.85 2.77
CA ALA A 45 5.48 2.25 3.33
C ALA A 45 6.33 1.59 2.21
N TYR A 46 7.61 1.99 2.10
CA TYR A 46 8.63 1.54 1.13
C TYR A 46 9.79 0.79 1.83
N TRP A 47 9.78 -0.55 1.79
CA TRP A 47 10.67 -1.39 2.61
C TRP A 47 11.73 -2.08 1.74
N PRO A 48 12.93 -2.43 2.22
CA PRO A 48 13.91 -3.16 1.41
C PRO A 48 13.43 -4.56 1.02
N GLU A 49 12.58 -5.17 1.83
CA GLU A 49 12.05 -6.52 1.61
C GLU A 49 10.91 -6.52 0.59
N ALA A 50 10.79 -7.63 -0.16
CA ALA A 50 9.71 -7.82 -1.13
C ALA A 50 8.32 -7.81 -0.48
N VAL A 51 7.35 -7.17 -1.13
CA VAL A 51 5.95 -7.12 -0.66
C VAL A 51 5.34 -8.51 -0.73
N ASP A 52 4.69 -8.95 0.36
CA ASP A 52 4.04 -10.26 0.43
C ASP A 52 2.51 -10.13 0.42
N CYS A 53 1.79 -11.24 0.58
CA CYS A 53 0.34 -11.31 0.43
C CYS A 53 -0.46 -11.10 1.74
N ASN A 54 0.20 -10.88 2.87
CA ASN A 54 -0.42 -10.75 4.20
C ASN A 54 0.04 -9.51 4.97
N ASN A 55 1.34 -9.24 4.96
CA ASN A 55 2.02 -8.17 5.70
C ASN A 55 2.06 -6.88 4.87
N ILE A 56 0.89 -6.46 4.40
CA ILE A 56 0.70 -5.22 3.63
C ILE A 56 0.34 -4.03 4.52
N CYS A 57 0.19 -4.24 5.83
CA CYS A 57 -0.14 -3.20 6.80
C CYS A 57 0.87 -3.20 7.95
N VAL A 58 1.48 -2.05 8.19
CA VAL A 58 2.43 -1.84 9.27
C VAL A 58 1.95 -0.70 10.15
N ARG A 59 2.06 -0.85 11.46
CA ARG A 59 1.94 0.26 12.41
C ARG A 59 3.32 0.74 12.78
N LEU A 60 3.55 2.04 12.64
CA LEU A 60 4.72 2.71 13.17
C LEU A 60 4.33 3.51 14.40
N THR A 61 5.19 3.50 15.42
CA THR A 61 5.00 4.28 16.65
C THR A 61 6.26 5.05 17.01
N TYR A 62 6.11 6.32 17.35
CA TYR A 62 7.19 7.18 17.84
C TYR A 62 6.68 8.12 18.92
N GLN A 63 7.29 8.05 20.11
CA GLN A 63 6.95 8.91 21.26
C GLN A 63 5.43 9.01 21.53
N GLY A 64 4.73 7.86 21.48
CA GLY A 64 3.29 7.77 21.75
C GLY A 64 2.37 8.15 20.59
N ARG A 65 2.91 8.58 19.44
CA ARG A 65 2.16 8.79 18.20
C ARG A 65 2.24 7.54 17.35
N SER A 66 1.14 7.14 16.72
CA SER A 66 1.11 5.97 15.85
C SER A 66 0.38 6.25 14.54
N LEU A 67 0.80 5.59 13.47
CA LEU A 67 0.13 5.53 12.18
C LEU A 67 0.17 4.10 11.64
N GLU A 68 -0.93 3.65 11.05
CA GLU A 68 -0.94 2.53 10.12
C GLU A 68 -0.57 3.01 8.71
N LEU A 69 0.22 2.21 7.99
CA LEU A 69 0.71 2.49 6.64
C LEU A 69 0.60 1.25 5.76
N LEU A 70 0.31 1.45 4.48
CA LEU A 70 0.29 0.41 3.46
C LEU A 70 1.71 0.11 2.97
N ARG A 71 2.20 -1.10 3.25
CA ARG A 71 3.50 -1.58 2.75
C ARG A 71 3.30 -2.24 1.39
N ILE A 72 3.49 -1.44 0.35
CA ILE A 72 3.11 -1.79 -1.04
C ILE A 72 4.24 -1.52 -2.04
N ASP A 73 5.40 -1.13 -1.55
CA ASP A 73 6.55 -0.88 -2.39
C ASP A 73 7.84 -1.37 -1.76
N GLN A 74 8.82 -1.59 -2.63
CA GLN A 74 10.17 -1.97 -2.26
C GLN A 74 11.11 -0.78 -2.45
N SER A 75 11.88 -0.44 -1.42
CA SER A 75 12.92 0.57 -1.51
C SER A 75 14.23 -0.02 -2.06
N GLY A 76 15.19 0.86 -2.36
CA GLY A 76 16.55 0.47 -2.74
C GLY A 76 17.45 0.03 -1.57
N GLY A 77 16.93 -0.06 -0.35
CA GLY A 77 17.72 -0.49 0.83
C GLY A 77 17.39 0.22 2.16
N ALA A 78 16.49 1.21 2.18
CA ALA A 78 16.07 1.93 3.39
C ALA A 78 14.64 1.57 3.82
N ASN A 79 14.26 1.83 5.07
CA ASN A 79 12.86 1.75 5.47
C ASN A 79 12.27 3.15 5.35
N ASP A 80 11.67 3.45 4.20
CA ASP A 80 11.11 4.78 3.95
C ASP A 80 9.58 4.77 4.10
N ILE A 81 9.00 5.89 4.50
CA ILE A 81 7.54 6.09 4.51
C ILE A 81 7.20 7.42 3.85
N SER A 82 5.98 7.57 3.36
CA SER A 82 5.53 8.85 2.77
C SER A 82 5.88 10.03 3.67
N TYR A 83 6.39 11.12 3.07
CA TYR A 83 6.94 12.26 3.81
C TYR A 83 6.00 12.78 4.90
N ASP A 84 4.70 12.90 4.62
CA ASP A 84 3.73 13.36 5.61
C ASP A 84 3.59 12.42 6.82
N ALA A 85 3.63 11.10 6.60
CA ALA A 85 3.61 10.12 7.68
C ALA A 85 4.86 10.26 8.55
N TRP A 86 6.03 10.42 7.94
CA TRP A 86 7.28 10.67 8.65
C TRP A 86 7.24 11.97 9.45
N ASN A 87 6.75 13.05 8.84
CA ASN A 87 6.67 14.37 9.48
C ASN A 87 5.72 14.34 10.69
N TYR A 88 4.56 13.70 10.55
CA TYR A 88 3.62 13.53 11.65
C TYR A 88 4.20 12.67 12.77
N LEU A 89 4.80 11.52 12.45
CA LEU A 89 5.37 10.64 13.45
C LEU A 89 6.53 11.30 14.19
N ALA A 90 7.43 12.01 13.50
CA ALA A 90 8.59 12.65 14.11
C ALA A 90 8.22 13.94 14.87
N PHE A 91 7.39 14.82 14.29
CA PHE A 91 7.14 16.19 14.79
C PHE A 91 5.70 16.48 15.26
N GLY A 92 4.76 15.59 14.95
CA GLY A 92 3.40 15.63 15.51
C GLY A 92 2.44 16.46 14.66
N LYS A 93 2.89 16.89 13.48
CA LYS A 93 2.12 17.68 12.53
C LYS A 93 2.28 17.14 11.11
N SER A 94 1.25 17.33 10.29
CA SER A 94 1.34 17.08 8.85
C SER A 94 2.44 17.95 8.22
N ALA A 95 3.07 17.45 7.16
CA ALA A 95 4.00 18.22 6.34
C ALA A 95 3.31 19.42 5.66
N LEU A 96 1.99 19.38 5.51
CA LEU A 96 1.20 20.54 5.03
C LEU A 96 1.26 21.71 6.00
N ASP A 97 1.19 21.42 7.31
CA ASP A 97 1.05 22.43 8.35
C ASP A 97 2.42 22.95 8.85
N ASP A 98 3.38 22.05 9.02
CA ASP A 98 4.70 22.34 9.57
C ASP A 98 5.74 21.37 8.97
N PRO A 99 6.24 21.63 7.76
CA PRO A 99 7.18 20.75 7.07
C PRO A 99 8.57 20.81 7.71
N HIS A 100 9.13 19.64 8.03
CA HIS A 100 10.50 19.50 8.53
C HIS A 100 11.39 18.76 7.56
N ALA A 101 12.68 19.07 7.60
CA ALA A 101 13.73 18.29 6.94
C ALA A 101 14.43 17.39 7.97
N GLY A 102 14.89 16.22 7.54
CA GLY A 102 15.65 15.29 8.36
C GLY A 102 15.99 13.99 7.64
N GLY A 103 16.36 12.98 8.41
CA GLY A 103 16.70 11.66 7.91
C GLY A 103 16.12 10.57 8.80
N GLY A 104 16.89 9.50 9.00
CA GLY A 104 16.46 8.35 9.80
C GLY A 104 16.07 8.73 11.22
N VAL A 105 14.85 8.37 11.60
CA VAL A 105 14.35 8.43 12.98
C VAL A 105 14.03 7.00 13.41
N ASP A 106 14.57 6.57 14.54
CA ASP A 106 14.30 5.23 15.06
C ASP A 106 12.87 5.16 15.58
N MET A 107 12.04 4.33 14.94
CA MET A 107 10.62 4.13 15.26
C MET A 107 10.33 2.65 15.46
N ASP A 108 9.33 2.35 16.28
CA ASP A 108 8.84 1.00 16.50
C ASP A 108 7.93 0.58 15.36
N VAL A 109 8.26 -0.51 14.68
CA VAL A 109 7.54 -1.09 13.56
C VAL A 109 6.87 -2.38 13.99
N GLN A 110 5.57 -2.50 13.73
CA GLN A 110 4.81 -3.71 13.97
C GLN A 110 3.99 -4.08 12.73
N PHE A 111 4.19 -5.28 12.21
CA PHE A 111 3.25 -5.85 11.24
C PHE A 111 1.94 -6.14 11.94
N VAL A 112 0.85 -5.59 11.39
CA VAL A 112 -0.49 -5.76 11.94
C VAL A 112 -1.40 -6.40 10.91
N ASN A 113 -2.59 -6.85 11.35
CA ASN A 113 -3.57 -7.39 10.43
C ASN A 113 -3.90 -6.35 9.34
N ALA A 114 -3.89 -6.77 8.07
CA ALA A 114 -4.15 -5.90 6.92
C ALA A 114 -5.50 -5.15 7.01
N ASP A 115 -6.48 -5.70 7.73
CA ASP A 115 -7.75 -5.01 8.00
C ASP A 115 -7.59 -3.68 8.75
N GLN A 116 -6.51 -3.50 9.51
CA GLN A 116 -6.23 -2.23 10.20
C GLN A 116 -5.92 -1.11 9.21
N CYS A 117 -5.45 -1.42 8.00
CA CYS A 117 -5.21 -0.46 6.93
C CYS A 117 -6.42 -0.28 5.99
N LYS A 118 -7.58 -0.92 6.22
CA LYS A 118 -8.76 -0.77 5.33
C LYS A 118 -9.21 0.68 5.16
N HIS A 119 -9.03 1.52 6.19
CA HIS A 119 -9.35 2.94 6.14
C HIS A 119 -8.45 3.74 5.16
N LEU A 120 -7.32 3.17 4.74
CA LEU A 120 -6.42 3.73 3.72
C LEU A 120 -6.81 3.33 2.30
N LEU A 121 -7.73 2.36 2.13
CA LEU A 121 -8.20 1.86 0.84
C LEU A 121 -9.42 2.66 0.40
N ARG A 122 -9.25 3.48 -0.64
CA ARG A 122 -10.27 4.41 -1.15
C ARG A 122 -10.88 3.86 -2.43
N ASP A 123 -12.19 4.08 -2.61
CA ASP A 123 -12.89 3.83 -3.88
C ASP A 123 -12.73 2.41 -4.47
N SER A 124 -12.47 1.44 -3.61
CA SER A 124 -12.26 0.03 -3.94
C SER A 124 -13.08 -0.93 -3.06
N GLY A 125 -13.99 -0.39 -2.23
CA GLY A 125 -14.80 -1.16 -1.29
C GLY A 125 -13.97 -1.88 -0.21
N GLY A 126 -12.85 -1.30 0.21
CA GLY A 126 -11.94 -1.89 1.20
C GLY A 126 -11.05 -3.01 0.64
N LYS A 127 -10.90 -3.08 -0.69
CA LYS A 127 -10.00 -4.02 -1.37
C LYS A 127 -8.72 -3.33 -1.84
N LEU A 128 -7.65 -4.08 -1.97
CA LEU A 128 -6.41 -3.59 -2.57
C LEU A 128 -6.59 -3.48 -4.09
N ALA A 129 -6.68 -2.26 -4.60
CA ALA A 129 -6.80 -2.00 -6.03
C ALA A 129 -5.44 -2.10 -6.71
N LEU A 130 -5.32 -3.05 -7.65
CA LEU A 130 -4.09 -3.38 -8.35
C LEU A 130 -4.24 -3.11 -9.85
N SER A 131 -3.17 -2.64 -10.48
CA SER A 131 -3.08 -2.45 -11.92
C SER A 131 -3.17 -3.80 -12.63
N ALA A 132 -4.30 -4.09 -13.26
CA ALA A 132 -4.48 -5.30 -14.06
C ALA A 132 -3.37 -5.53 -15.10
N PRO A 133 -2.88 -4.52 -15.85
CA PRO A 133 -1.81 -4.76 -16.81
C PRO A 133 -0.43 -5.05 -16.19
N ASN A 134 -0.15 -4.62 -14.95
CA ASN A 134 1.20 -4.69 -14.37
C ASN A 134 1.33 -5.52 -13.08
N SER A 135 0.24 -5.90 -12.44
CA SER A 135 0.26 -6.57 -11.13
C SER A 135 0.08 -8.09 -11.20
N MET A 136 -0.04 -8.68 -12.39
CA MET A 136 -0.46 -10.08 -12.52
C MET A 136 0.48 -11.09 -11.90
N ASN A 137 1.79 -10.83 -11.87
CA ASN A 137 2.73 -11.71 -11.18
C ASN A 137 2.47 -11.74 -9.67
N TYR A 138 2.20 -10.57 -9.07
CA TYR A 138 1.87 -10.46 -7.65
C TYR A 138 0.50 -11.09 -7.35
N ILE A 139 -0.52 -10.78 -8.14
CA ILE A 139 -1.87 -11.35 -8.01
C ILE A 139 -1.81 -12.88 -8.07
N SER A 140 -1.16 -13.45 -9.09
CA SER A 140 -1.03 -14.90 -9.25
C SER A 140 -0.26 -15.55 -8.08
N SER A 141 0.79 -14.90 -7.58
CA SER A 141 1.54 -15.37 -6.41
C SER A 141 0.67 -15.41 -5.15
N CYS A 142 -0.18 -14.40 -4.94
CA CYS A 142 -1.11 -14.37 -3.82
C CYS A 142 -2.27 -15.36 -4.00
N MET A 143 -2.81 -15.52 -5.21
CA MET A 143 -3.84 -16.52 -5.48
C MET A 143 -3.37 -17.96 -5.24
N ALA A 144 -2.08 -18.25 -5.41
CA ALA A 144 -1.49 -19.53 -5.01
C ALA A 144 -1.47 -19.74 -3.48
N GLN A 145 -1.74 -18.69 -2.71
CA GLN A 145 -1.90 -18.68 -1.25
C GLN A 145 -3.34 -18.25 -0.92
N PRO A 146 -4.36 -19.12 -1.11
CA PRO A 146 -5.77 -18.75 -1.05
C PRO A 146 -6.24 -18.23 0.31
N ASP A 147 -5.47 -18.51 1.37
CA ASP A 147 -5.72 -18.03 2.72
C ASP A 147 -5.09 -16.67 3.02
N SER A 148 -4.26 -16.14 2.11
CA SER A 148 -3.67 -14.82 2.25
C SER A 148 -4.72 -13.71 2.18
N TRP A 149 -4.46 -12.60 2.88
CA TRP A 149 -5.37 -11.48 2.89
C TRP A 149 -5.58 -10.91 1.48
N VAL A 150 -4.50 -10.74 0.72
CA VAL A 150 -4.56 -10.17 -0.64
C VAL A 150 -5.37 -11.05 -1.57
N ALA A 151 -5.20 -12.39 -1.55
CA ALA A 151 -5.98 -13.31 -2.39
C ALA A 151 -7.50 -13.16 -2.19
N ARG A 152 -7.91 -12.77 -0.99
CA ARG A 152 -9.33 -12.60 -0.60
C ARG A 152 -9.83 -11.16 -0.74
N ASN A 153 -8.94 -10.17 -0.83
CA ASN A 153 -9.27 -8.75 -0.71
C ASN A 153 -8.57 -7.88 -1.76
N TYR A 154 -8.51 -8.32 -3.02
CA TYR A 154 -8.01 -7.50 -4.12
C TYR A 154 -9.09 -7.19 -5.17
N VAL A 155 -8.83 -6.17 -5.97
CA VAL A 155 -9.55 -5.89 -7.21
C VAL A 155 -8.54 -5.48 -8.28
N ALA A 156 -8.65 -6.06 -9.48
CA ALA A 156 -7.81 -5.69 -10.62
C ALA A 156 -8.53 -4.60 -11.43
N ILE A 157 -7.85 -3.50 -11.72
CA ILE A 157 -8.39 -2.35 -12.45
C ILE A 157 -7.54 -2.08 -13.70
N ASN A 158 -8.15 -1.74 -14.83
CA ASN A 158 -7.47 -1.48 -16.11
C ASN A 158 -6.73 -0.12 -16.19
N LEU A 159 -6.08 0.29 -15.10
CA LEU A 159 -5.17 1.44 -15.09
C LEU A 159 -3.74 0.96 -15.36
N LYS A 160 -3.06 1.65 -16.28
CA LYS A 160 -1.77 1.26 -16.86
C LYS A 160 -0.58 1.55 -15.96
N ASP A 161 -0.72 2.37 -14.93
CA ASP A 161 0.38 2.71 -14.04
C ASP A 161 -0.13 2.93 -12.61
N SER A 162 0.73 2.69 -11.63
CA SER A 162 0.39 2.80 -10.20
C SER A 162 0.02 4.23 -9.80
N ALA A 163 0.56 5.24 -10.50
CA ALA A 163 0.23 6.64 -10.26
C ALA A 163 -1.06 7.10 -10.96
N CYS A 164 -1.77 6.19 -11.62
CA CYS A 164 -3.07 6.41 -12.26
C CYS A 164 -3.02 7.53 -13.30
N HIS A 165 -2.03 7.53 -14.20
CA HIS A 165 -1.99 8.49 -15.31
C HIS A 165 -2.86 8.03 -16.47
N CYS A 166 -2.77 6.75 -16.83
CA CYS A 166 -3.36 6.23 -18.06
C CYS A 166 -4.22 4.98 -17.82
N GLY A 167 -5.14 4.74 -18.74
CA GLY A 167 -5.99 3.56 -18.79
C GLY A 167 -7.47 3.87 -18.59
N TYR A 168 -8.19 2.87 -18.13
CA TYR A 168 -9.62 2.92 -17.84
C TYR A 168 -9.85 2.49 -16.40
N ASP A 169 -10.58 3.31 -15.64
CA ASP A 169 -10.99 2.98 -14.28
C ASP A 169 -12.16 1.98 -14.31
N GLU A 170 -11.85 0.75 -14.68
CA GLU A 170 -12.80 -0.35 -14.86
C GLU A 170 -12.26 -1.63 -14.22
N VAL A 171 -13.16 -2.40 -13.62
CA VAL A 171 -12.81 -3.68 -13.00
C VAL A 171 -12.57 -4.73 -14.07
N CYS A 172 -11.46 -5.45 -13.94
CA CYS A 172 -11.12 -6.60 -14.77
C CYS A 172 -11.44 -7.91 -14.05
N GLN A 173 -11.85 -8.92 -14.81
CA GLN A 173 -11.94 -10.28 -14.35
C GLN A 173 -10.57 -10.96 -14.45
N VAL A 174 -10.03 -11.39 -13.31
CA VAL A 174 -8.81 -12.19 -13.26
C VAL A 174 -9.17 -13.68 -13.40
N PRO A 175 -8.54 -14.41 -14.34
CA PRO A 175 -8.76 -15.85 -14.46
C PRO A 175 -8.23 -16.60 -13.22
N PRO A 176 -8.74 -17.80 -12.93
CA PRO A 176 -8.12 -18.70 -11.95
C PRO A 176 -6.63 -18.92 -12.26
N ALA A 177 -5.81 -19.07 -11.21
CA ALA A 177 -4.35 -19.14 -11.36
C ALA A 177 -3.87 -20.31 -12.23
N ASN A 178 -4.66 -21.38 -12.35
CA ASN A 178 -4.41 -22.55 -13.20
C ASN A 178 -4.87 -22.37 -14.66
N GLU A 179 -5.59 -21.29 -14.98
CA GLU A 179 -6.16 -21.02 -16.31
C GLU A 179 -5.41 -19.93 -17.07
N GLY A 180 -4.66 -19.07 -16.38
CA GLY A 180 -3.78 -18.09 -17.00
C GLY A 180 -3.51 -16.87 -16.13
N ASN A 181 -2.88 -15.86 -16.71
CA ASN A 181 -2.52 -14.60 -16.06
C ASN A 181 -2.99 -13.36 -16.85
N SER A 182 -3.92 -13.53 -17.79
CA SER A 182 -4.41 -12.45 -18.66
C SER A 182 -5.82 -12.02 -18.23
N PRO A 183 -5.96 -10.86 -17.55
CA PRO A 183 -7.26 -10.34 -17.17
C PRO A 183 -8.12 -10.00 -18.37
N THR A 184 -9.44 -10.20 -18.23
CA THR A 184 -10.43 -9.71 -19.18
C THR A 184 -11.03 -8.42 -18.64
N CYS A 185 -10.93 -7.33 -19.40
CA CYS A 185 -11.47 -6.01 -19.04
C CYS A 185 -12.45 -5.53 -20.14
N PRO A 186 -13.38 -4.60 -19.83
CA PRO A 186 -14.27 -4.04 -20.84
C PRO A 186 -13.55 -3.37 -22.02
N HIS A 187 -12.45 -2.66 -21.77
CA HIS A 187 -11.54 -2.16 -22.79
C HIS A 187 -10.28 -3.03 -22.90
N GLN A 188 -9.56 -2.90 -24.00
CA GLN A 188 -8.29 -3.61 -24.19
C GLN A 188 -7.32 -3.30 -23.04
N LEU A 189 -6.80 -4.36 -22.43
CA LEU A 189 -5.87 -4.31 -21.31
C LEU A 189 -4.66 -3.41 -21.62
N GLY A 190 -4.34 -2.49 -20.71
CA GLY A 190 -3.11 -1.68 -20.79
C GLY A 190 -3.09 -0.63 -21.90
N THR A 191 -4.22 -0.36 -22.55
CA THR A 191 -4.34 0.77 -23.48
C THR A 191 -4.30 2.10 -22.72
N SER A 192 -3.76 3.16 -23.33
CA SER A 192 -3.57 4.43 -22.63
C SER A 192 -4.88 5.12 -22.24
N GLY A 193 -6.00 4.83 -22.92
CA GLY A 193 -7.37 5.28 -22.57
C GLY A 193 -7.52 6.79 -22.28
N PRO A 194 -8.73 7.26 -21.91
CA PRO A 194 -8.89 8.59 -21.36
C PRO A 194 -9.05 8.51 -19.83
N TYR A 195 -7.95 8.36 -19.09
CA TYR A 195 -8.01 8.67 -17.65
C TYR A 195 -7.89 10.19 -17.48
N ARG A 196 -8.93 10.80 -16.93
CA ARG A 196 -9.03 12.24 -16.66
C ARG A 196 -9.73 12.43 -15.32
N GLY A 197 -8.99 12.24 -14.23
CA GLY A 197 -9.53 12.51 -12.89
C GLY A 197 -8.50 12.32 -11.79
N ASP A 198 -7.57 13.25 -11.71
CA ASP A 198 -6.77 13.56 -10.52
C ASP A 198 -5.74 12.49 -10.12
N SER A 199 -4.57 12.72 -10.69
CA SER A 199 -3.27 12.11 -10.42
C SER A 199 -2.99 11.89 -8.93
N VAL A 200 -2.10 10.97 -8.62
CA VAL A 200 -1.63 10.81 -7.24
C VAL A 200 -0.89 12.08 -6.80
N PHE A 201 -1.31 12.66 -5.68
CA PHE A 201 -0.68 13.84 -5.10
C PHE A 201 -0.07 13.52 -3.74
N TYR A 202 1.09 14.11 -3.47
CA TYR A 202 1.80 13.97 -2.21
C TYR A 202 2.58 15.27 -1.90
N TYR A 203 3.12 15.37 -0.69
CA TYR A 203 3.88 16.53 -0.27
C TYR A 203 5.33 16.44 -0.73
N LYS A 204 5.81 17.49 -1.38
CA LYS A 204 7.20 17.62 -1.80
C LYS A 204 8.09 17.81 -0.58
N TYR A 205 9.06 16.94 -0.38
CA TYR A 205 10.03 17.08 0.70
C TYR A 205 11.00 18.26 0.46
N PRO A 206 11.40 19.04 1.48
CA PRO A 206 10.83 19.17 2.83
C PRO A 206 9.92 20.42 2.91
N THR A 207 8.85 20.45 2.13
CA THR A 207 7.97 21.62 1.97
C THR A 207 6.50 21.23 2.13
N SER A 208 5.65 22.23 2.31
CA SER A 208 4.19 22.03 2.31
C SER A 208 3.58 21.99 0.90
N GLN A 209 4.41 22.01 -0.16
CA GLN A 209 3.91 21.99 -1.54
C GLN A 209 3.31 20.62 -1.87
N ILE A 210 2.08 20.62 -2.35
CA ILE A 210 1.43 19.45 -2.93
C ILE A 210 1.87 19.35 -4.39
N ILE A 211 2.46 18.21 -4.76
CA ILE A 211 2.92 17.95 -6.13
C ILE A 211 2.29 16.67 -6.67
N PRO A 212 2.03 16.60 -7.99
CA PRO A 212 1.60 15.37 -8.61
C PRO A 212 2.75 14.35 -8.69
N ALA A 213 2.41 13.07 -8.76
CA ALA A 213 3.32 12.01 -9.13
C ALA A 213 3.98 12.28 -10.51
N PRO A 214 5.19 11.79 -10.78
CA PRO A 214 5.84 12.02 -12.06
C PRO A 214 5.08 11.28 -13.17
N GLY A 215 4.89 11.92 -14.33
CA GLY A 215 4.18 11.32 -15.46
C GLY A 215 2.75 11.83 -15.68
N VAL A 216 2.28 12.78 -14.87
CA VAL A 216 0.98 13.44 -15.11
C VAL A 216 0.93 14.08 -16.49
N GLY A 217 -0.11 13.72 -17.24
CA GLY A 217 -0.33 14.19 -18.61
C GLY A 217 0.41 13.40 -19.70
N ALA A 218 1.20 12.38 -19.33
CA ALA A 218 1.88 11.51 -20.28
C ALA A 218 1.03 10.26 -20.57
N CYS A 219 0.01 10.42 -21.43
CA CYS A 219 -0.73 9.36 -22.10
C CYS A 219 -0.84 9.71 -23.60
#